data_AF-A0A7K2YKW3-F1
#
_entry.id   AF-A0A7K2YKW3-F1
#
_cell.length_a   1.000
_cell.length_b   1.000
_cell.length_c   1.000
_cell.angle_alpha   90.00
_cell.angle_beta   90.00
_cell.angle_gamma   90.00
#
_symmetry.space_group_name_H-M   'P 1'
#
loop_
_entity.id
_entity.type
_entity.pdbx_description
1 polymer ?
#
loop_
_entity_poly.entity_id
_entity_poly.type
_entity_poly.pdbx_seq_one_letter_code
_entity_poly.pdbx_strand_id
1 'polypeptide(L)' 'MNPRTLPNTLAEIRAALPEERRAEFDKTIGETPLDELPRVAVLHYALPEQARAQDDALMDRIQAGDFSGLVNADGTPFIP' A
#
# COMPACT_ATOMS: atom_id res chain seq x y z
N MET A 1 19.70 5.06 5.77
CA MET A 1 18.56 4.20 5.40
C MET A 1 19.08 3.14 4.45
N ASN A 2 19.02 1.85 4.82
CA ASN A 2 19.54 0.77 3.98
C ASN A 2 18.52 0.44 2.87
N PRO A 3 18.97 0.25 1.62
CA PRO A 3 18.10 -0.01 0.48
C PRO A 3 17.61 -1.47 0.44
N ARG A 4 16.33 -1.66 0.05
CA ARG A 4 15.77 -2.87 -0.61
C ARG A 4 15.65 -4.18 0.19
N THR A 5 14.76 -4.23 1.18
CA THR A 5 13.96 -5.44 1.44
C THR A 5 12.61 -4.99 1.94
N LEU A 6 11.60 -5.00 1.06
CA LEU A 6 10.22 -4.98 1.55
C LEU A 6 10.03 -6.24 2.40
N PRO A 7 9.37 -6.14 3.57
CA PRO A 7 8.99 -7.30 4.35
C PRO A 7 8.30 -8.34 3.46
N ASN A 8 8.74 -9.60 3.51
CA ASN A 8 8.24 -10.67 2.64
C ASN A 8 7.30 -11.63 3.39
N THR A 9 7.07 -11.40 4.68
CA THR A 9 6.13 -12.17 5.51
C THR A 9 5.29 -11.26 6.39
N LEU A 10 4.10 -11.72 6.81
CA LEU A 10 3.26 -11.02 7.77
C LEU A 10 3.98 -10.75 9.10
N ALA A 11 4.86 -11.67 9.52
CA ALA A 11 5.65 -11.51 10.74
C ALA A 11 6.68 -10.38 10.62
N GLU A 12 7.35 -10.26 9.46
CA GLU A 12 8.27 -9.16 9.20
C GLU A 12 7.54 -7.81 9.11
N ILE A 13 6.37 -7.78 8.47
CA ILE A 13 5.52 -6.58 8.43
C ILE A 13 5.16 -6.15 9.85
N ARG A 14 4.66 -7.07 10.67
CA ARG A 14 4.29 -6.81 12.08
C ARG A 14 5.47 -6.31 12.91
N ALA A 15 6.66 -6.88 12.72
CA ALA A 15 7.87 -6.49 13.45
C ALA A 15 8.31 -5.06 13.12
N ALA A 16 8.13 -4.64 11.86
CA ALA A 16 8.45 -3.30 11.39
C ALA A 16 7.45 -2.23 11.86
N LEU A 17 6.25 -2.61 12.29
CA LEU A 17 5.25 -1.67 12.79
C LEU A 17 5.57 -1.18 14.23
N PRO A 18 5.22 0.08 14.54
CA PRO A 18 5.16 0.57 15.92
C PRO A 18 4.27 -0.33 16.78
N GLU A 19 4.62 -0.48 18.06
CA GLU A 19 3.95 -1.43 18.96
C GLU A 19 2.43 -1.21 19.06
N GLU A 20 2.01 0.05 19.13
CA GLU A 20 0.60 0.47 19.15
C GLU A 20 -0.21 0.01 17.94
N ARG A 21 0.43 -0.17 16.78
CA ARG A 21 -0.24 -0.61 15.55
C ARG A 21 -0.25 -2.12 15.35
N ARG A 22 0.47 -2.88 16.19
CA ARG A 22 0.55 -4.35 16.05
C ARG A 22 -0.77 -5.04 16.36
N ALA A 23 -1.51 -4.55 17.36
CA ALA A 23 -2.83 -5.10 17.70
C ALA A 23 -3.86 -4.85 16.60
N GLU A 24 -3.82 -3.66 15.98
CA GLU A 24 -4.63 -3.32 14.81
C GLU A 24 -4.30 -4.24 13.62
N PHE A 25 -3.01 -4.41 13.32
CA PHE A 25 -2.54 -5.34 12.28
C PHE A 25 -3.03 -6.78 12.52
N ASP A 26 -2.84 -7.31 13.73
CA ASP A 26 -3.21 -8.69 14.06
C ASP A 26 -4.72 -8.93 13.85
N LYS A 27 -5.55 -7.96 14.26
CA LYS A 27 -6.99 -8.01 14.03
C LYS A 27 -7.34 -7.96 12.55
N THR A 28 -6.85 -6.95 11.82
CA THR A 28 -7.16 -6.76 10.40
C THR A 28 -6.77 -7.98 9.59
N ILE A 29 -5.55 -8.49 9.77
CA ILE A 29 -5.07 -9.69 9.07
C ILE A 29 -5.88 -10.93 9.45
N GLY A 30 -6.26 -11.10 10.72
CA GLY A 30 -7.09 -12.23 11.16
C GLY A 30 -8.51 -12.24 10.60
N GLU A 31 -9.05 -11.06 10.26
CA GLU A 31 -10.40 -10.89 9.71
C GLU A 31 -10.44 -10.78 8.17
N THR A 32 -9.29 -10.59 7.53
CA THR A 32 -9.19 -10.40 6.07
C THR A 32 -9.36 -11.73 5.30
N PRO A 33 -10.21 -11.78 4.26
CA PRO A 33 -10.28 -12.93 3.36
C PRO A 33 -8.93 -13.31 2.74
N LEU A 34 -8.64 -14.61 2.61
CA LEU A 34 -7.32 -15.10 2.17
C LEU A 34 -6.90 -14.58 0.79
N ASP A 35 -7.86 -14.35 -0.11
CA ASP A 35 -7.67 -13.81 -1.45
C ASP A 35 -7.35 -12.30 -1.45
N GLU A 36 -7.67 -11.59 -0.38
CA GLU A 36 -7.35 -10.16 -0.21
C GLU A 36 -6.12 -9.90 0.67
N LEU A 37 -5.66 -10.91 1.42
CA LEU A 37 -4.55 -10.78 2.37
C LEU A 37 -3.29 -10.11 1.79
N PRO A 38 -2.79 -10.49 0.59
CA PRO A 38 -1.60 -9.86 0.03
C PRO A 38 -1.79 -8.36 -0.21
N ARG A 39 -2.97 -7.96 -0.70
CA ARG A 39 -3.31 -6.55 -0.95
C ARG A 39 -3.30 -5.76 0.36
N VAL A 40 -4.01 -6.27 1.37
CA VAL A 40 -4.18 -5.59 2.65
C VAL A 40 -2.83 -5.44 3.38
N ALA A 41 -2.07 -6.52 3.48
CA ALA A 41 -0.78 -6.53 4.18
C ALA A 41 0.24 -5.55 3.56
N VAL A 42 0.31 -5.50 2.22
CA VAL A 42 1.30 -4.65 1.55
C VAL A 42 0.90 -3.18 1.59
N LEU A 43 -0.32 -2.85 1.14
CA LEU A 43 -0.74 -1.46 0.98
C LEU A 43 -0.94 -0.75 2.32
N HIS A 44 -1.52 -1.43 3.32
CA HIS A 44 -1.89 -0.80 4.58
C HIS A 44 -0.86 -0.95 5.69
N TYR A 45 0.15 -1.82 5.53
CA TYR A 45 1.09 -2.09 6.62
C TYR A 45 2.56 -2.15 6.18
N ALA A 46 2.90 -2.71 5.01
CA ALA A 46 4.29 -2.83 4.57
C ALA A 46 4.86 -1.53 3.95
N LEU A 47 4.03 -0.74 3.25
CA LEU A 47 4.50 0.49 2.61
C LEU A 47 4.73 1.63 3.63
N PRO A 48 5.77 2.45 3.47
CA PRO A 48 5.99 3.65 4.29
C PRO A 48 4.82 4.62 4.19
N GLU A 49 4.51 5.37 5.25
CA GLU A 49 3.44 6.38 5.25
C GLU A 49 3.57 7.41 4.11
N GLN A 50 4.81 7.80 3.76
CA GLN A 50 5.02 8.73 2.64
C GLN A 50 4.59 8.17 1.29
N ALA A 51 4.57 6.84 1.11
CA ALA A 51 4.07 6.22 -0.11
C ALA A 51 2.53 6.21 -0.13
N ARG A 52 1.89 6.01 1.03
CA ARG A 52 0.41 6.01 1.15
C ARG A 52 -0.18 7.40 0.92
N ALA A 53 0.45 8.45 1.47
CA ALA A 53 -0.02 9.82 1.29
C ALA A 53 0.12 10.32 -0.16
N GLN A 54 1.11 9.79 -0.91
CA GLN A 54 1.23 10.08 -2.34
C GLN A 54 0.11 9.42 -3.15
N ASP A 55 -0.33 8.22 -2.74
CA ASP A 55 -1.43 7.50 -3.38
C ASP A 55 -2.78 8.21 -3.15
N ASP A 56 -3.04 8.72 -1.94
CA ASP A 56 -4.31 9.43 -1.65
C ASP A 56 -4.47 10.69 -2.50
N ALA A 57 -3.41 11.53 -2.59
CA ALA A 57 -3.44 12.74 -3.41
C ALA A 57 -3.53 12.42 -4.92
N LEU A 58 -2.96 11.31 -5.36
CA LEU A 58 -3.10 10.83 -6.73
C LEU A 58 -4.54 10.35 -7.02
N MET A 59 -5.14 9.61 -6.09
CA MET A 59 -6.52 9.15 -6.19
C MET A 59 -7.51 10.31 -6.21
N ASP A 60 -7.31 11.33 -5.38
CA ASP A 60 -8.14 12.55 -5.39
C ASP A 60 -8.09 13.27 -6.74
N ARG A 61 -6.90 13.36 -7.37
CA ARG A 61 -6.75 13.92 -8.72
C ARG A 61 -7.49 13.12 -9.78
N ILE A 62 -7.36 11.79 -9.73
CA ILE A 62 -8.06 10.87 -10.64
C ILE A 62 -9.57 11.03 -10.49
N GLN A 63 -10.07 11.08 -9.25
CA GLN A 63 -11.49 11.28 -8.95
C GLN A 63 -11.99 12.65 -9.47
N ALA A 64 -11.14 13.67 -9.44
CA ALA A 64 -11.41 14.99 -10.01
C ALA A 64 -11.26 15.06 -11.55
N GLY A 65 -10.90 13.95 -12.21
CA GLY A 65 -10.75 13.86 -13.66
C GLY A 65 -9.40 14.34 -14.20
N ASP A 66 -8.41 14.56 -13.33
CA ASP A 66 -7.04 14.83 -13.73
C ASP A 66 -6.23 13.53 -13.84
N PHE A 67 -6.07 13.07 -15.08
CA PHE A 67 -5.31 11.88 -15.40
C PHE A 67 -3.90 12.19 -15.94
N SER A 68 -3.45 13.44 -15.80
CA SER A 68 -2.14 13.85 -16.32
C SER A 68 -0.99 13.09 -15.64
N GLY A 69 -0.12 12.52 -16.47
CA GLY A 69 1.03 11.75 -16.03
C GLY A 69 0.75 10.27 -15.73
N LEU A 70 -0.49 9.80 -15.89
CA LEU A 70 -0.78 8.37 -15.81
C LEU A 70 -0.36 7.64 -17.07
N VAL A 71 0.09 6.40 -16.89
CA VAL A 71 0.46 5.49 -17.98
C VAL A 71 -0.26 4.16 -17.80
N ASN A 72 -0.59 3.54 -18.93
CA ASN A 72 -1.06 2.17 -18.98
C ASN A 72 0.06 1.20 -18.56
N ALA A 73 -0.30 -0.06 -18.30
CA ALA A 73 0.66 -1.10 -17.93
C ALA A 73 1.75 -1.36 -18.99
N ASP A 74 1.49 -1.01 -20.25
CA ASP A 74 2.44 -1.07 -21.36
C ASP A 74 3.33 0.18 -21.50
N GLY A 75 3.18 1.15 -20.61
CA GLY A 75 3.93 2.40 -20.60
C GLY A 75 3.39 3.49 -21.54
N THR A 76 2.29 3.25 -22.26
CA THR A 76 1.65 4.29 -23.07
C THR A 76 0.91 5.30 -22.18
N PRO A 77 0.82 6.59 -22.56
CA PRO A 77 0.04 7.57 -21.81
C PRO A 77 -1.42 7.15 -21.68
N PHE A 78 -1.97 7.25 -20.48
CA PHE A 78 -3.40 7.05 -20.27
C PHE A 78 -4.17 8.25 -20.83
N ILE A 79 -5.17 7.97 -21.67
CA ILE A 79 -6.09 8.97 -22.21
C ILE A 79 -7.50 8.52 -21.78
N PRO A 80 -8.26 9.35 -21.04
CA PRO A 80 -9.59 9.00 -20.51
C PRO A 80 -10.63 8.75 -21.60
#